data_AF-A0A971ALG7-F1
#
_entry.id   AF-A0A971ALG7-F1
#
_cell.length_a   1.000
_cell.length_b   1.000
_cell.length_c   1.000
_cell.angle_alpha   90.00
_cell.angle_beta   90.00
_cell.angle_gamma   90.00
#
_symmetry.space_group_name_H-M   'P 1'
#
loop_
_entity.id
_entity.type
_entity.pdbx_description
1 polymer ?
#
loop_
_entity_poly.entity_id
_entity_poly.type
_entity_poly.pdbx_seq_one_letter_code
_entity_poly.pdbx_strand_id
1 'polypeptide(L)'
;MGILTTVDLAIIAVFAALLLLYKVVRDWYGIREVPRRIDNQAADMLREEGYFVQARAAVKFIDFAIEGRRHRQKVKADLVVRRGLKKYVVEVNSKDGTSVRNADIRRRLLEYQIAFAPSGILMVDVDTGRTKLIVINNRRRLVTMLALAVALALGAVLYLLAR
;
A
#
# COMPACT_ATOMS: atom_id res chain seq x y z
N MET A 1 22.04 32.42 13.69
CA MET A 1 21.04 31.65 12.93
C MET A 1 21.79 30.98 11.79
N GLY A 2 22.20 29.72 11.95
CA GLY A 2 23.07 29.04 10.99
C GLY A 2 22.35 28.83 9.66
N ILE A 3 22.88 29.41 8.59
CA ILE A 3 22.35 29.22 7.23
C ILE A 3 22.64 27.76 6.83
N LEU A 4 21.63 27.06 6.29
CA LEU A 4 21.77 25.73 5.70
C LEU A 4 22.88 25.79 4.63
N THR A 5 23.91 24.97 4.78
CA THR A 5 24.98 24.90 3.80
C THR A 5 24.53 24.10 2.59
N THR A 6 25.23 24.24 1.46
CA THR A 6 24.97 23.47 0.25
C THR A 6 25.07 21.95 0.50
N VAL A 7 25.94 21.55 1.43
CA VAL A 7 26.10 20.15 1.84
C VAL A 7 24.85 19.64 2.56
N ASP A 8 24.25 20.45 3.44
CA ASP A 8 23.02 20.09 4.16
C ASP A 8 21.85 19.87 3.19
N LEU A 9 21.71 20.74 2.19
CA LEU A 9 20.68 20.61 1.14
C LEU A 9 20.90 19.36 0.29
N ALA A 10 22.15 19.04 -0.04
CA ALA A 10 22.47 17.83 -0.80
C ALA A 10 22.10 16.55 -0.03
N ILE A 11 22.40 16.50 1.28
CA ILE A 11 22.04 15.36 2.13
C ILE A 11 20.51 15.17 2.20
N ILE A 12 19.76 16.25 2.41
CA ILE A 12 18.28 16.22 2.45
C ILE A 12 17.73 15.73 1.11
N ALA A 13 18.24 16.24 -0.01
CA ALA A 13 17.80 15.84 -1.34
C ALA A 13 18.05 14.35 -1.62
N VAL A 14 19.24 13.83 -1.28
CA VAL A 14 19.58 12.40 -1.42
C VAL A 14 18.66 11.54 -0.56
N PHE A 15 18.41 11.94 0.69
CA PHE A 15 17.53 11.19 1.59
C PHE A 15 16.09 11.16 1.08
N ALA A 16 15.57 12.30 0.60
CA ALA A 16 14.25 12.37 -0.01
C ALA A 16 14.15 11.51 -1.28
N ALA A 17 15.18 11.52 -2.12
CA ALA A 17 15.25 10.69 -3.32
C ALA A 17 15.25 9.18 -2.99
N LEU A 18 16.03 8.75 -2.00
CA LEU A 18 16.07 7.36 -1.54
C LEU A 18 14.72 6.90 -0.96
N LEU A 19 14.05 7.75 -0.18
CA LEU A 19 12.71 7.45 0.35
C LEU A 19 11.68 7.31 -0.77
N LEU A 20 11.76 8.19 -1.78
CA LEU A 20 10.88 8.13 -2.95
C LEU A 20 11.15 6.87 -3.79
N LEU A 21 12.43 6.54 -4.03
CA LEU A 21 12.84 5.31 -4.73
C LEU A 21 12.34 4.06 -3.99
N TYR A 22 12.55 3.98 -2.67
CA TYR A 22 12.05 2.88 -1.84
C TYR A 22 10.53 2.73 -1.97
N LYS A 23 9.79 3.85 -1.92
CA LYS A 23 8.33 3.84 -2.06
C LYS A 23 7.90 3.35 -3.44
N VAL A 24 8.55 3.82 -4.51
CA VAL A 24 8.24 3.42 -5.90
C VAL A 24 8.53 1.94 -6.10
N VAL A 25 9.74 1.47 -5.75
CA VAL A 25 10.14 0.07 -5.89
C VAL A 25 9.20 -0.84 -5.10
N ARG A 26 8.92 -0.53 -3.84
CA ARG A 26 8.00 -1.32 -3.01
C ARG A 26 6.59 -1.37 -3.60
N ASP A 27 6.12 -0.27 -4.19
CA ASP A 27 4.76 -0.18 -4.71
C ASP A 27 4.57 -0.80 -6.11
N TRP A 28 5.65 -0.89 -6.90
CA TRP A 28 5.63 -1.41 -8.27
C TRP A 28 6.14 -2.85 -8.36
N TYR A 29 7.06 -3.25 -7.50
CA TYR A 29 7.73 -4.55 -7.63
C TYR A 29 6.81 -5.71 -7.26
N GLY A 30 6.76 -6.72 -8.12
CA GLY A 30 6.23 -8.05 -7.83
C GLY A 30 4.71 -8.21 -7.88
N ILE A 31 3.96 -7.27 -8.47
CA ILE A 31 2.56 -7.55 -8.86
C ILE A 31 2.63 -8.29 -10.19
N ARG A 32 1.95 -9.44 -10.29
CA ARG A 32 1.78 -10.16 -11.55
C ARG A 32 0.31 -10.18 -11.91
N GLU A 33 0.01 -9.86 -13.17
CA GLU A 33 -1.29 -10.16 -13.75
C GLU A 33 -1.36 -11.64 -14.08
N VAL A 34 -2.53 -12.24 -13.90
CA VAL A 34 -2.79 -13.61 -14.30
C VAL A 34 -3.95 -13.61 -15.28
N PRO A 35 -3.90 -14.40 -16.37
CA PRO A 35 -5.04 -14.51 -17.28
C PRO A 35 -6.28 -14.98 -16.52
N ARG A 36 -7.23 -14.07 -16.32
CA ARG A 36 -8.54 -14.35 -15.74
C ARG A 36 -9.51 -13.34 -16.34
N ARG A 37 -10.69 -13.80 -16.76
CA ARG A 37 -11.79 -12.90 -17.11
C ARG A 37 -12.23 -12.20 -15.83
N ILE A 38 -11.93 -10.91 -15.75
CA ILE A 38 -12.49 -10.01 -14.75
C ILE A 38 -13.45 -9.11 -15.50
N ASP A 39 -14.58 -8.85 -14.87
CA ASP A 39 -15.56 -7.91 -15.39
C ASP A 39 -14.92 -6.53 -15.60
N ASN A 40 -15.05 -6.01 -16.82
CA ASN A 40 -14.50 -4.71 -17.19
C ASN A 40 -15.25 -3.57 -16.48
N GLN A 41 -16.51 -3.79 -16.13
CA GLN A 41 -17.37 -2.76 -15.58
C GLN A 41 -16.78 -2.10 -14.33
N ALA A 42 -16.25 -2.89 -13.39
CA ALA A 42 -15.61 -2.35 -12.18
C ALA A 42 -14.35 -1.52 -12.50
N ALA A 43 -13.58 -1.94 -13.50
CA ALA A 43 -12.38 -1.21 -13.91
C ALA A 43 -12.73 0.11 -14.59
N ASP A 44 -13.81 0.15 -15.36
CA ASP A 44 -14.29 1.35 -16.05
C ASP A 44 -14.91 2.35 -15.08
N MET A 45 -15.77 1.90 -14.16
CA MET A 45 -16.27 2.74 -13.06
C MET A 45 -15.15 3.41 -12.26
N LEU A 46 -14.10 2.65 -11.91
CA LEU A 46 -12.96 3.20 -11.18
C LEU A 46 -12.15 4.19 -12.02
N ARG A 47 -12.06 4.01 -13.34
CA ARG A 47 -11.41 5.00 -14.22
C ARG A 47 -12.18 6.30 -14.25
N GLU A 48 -13.51 6.24 -14.33
CA GLU A 48 -14.39 7.41 -14.27
C GLU A 48 -14.27 8.15 -12.93
N GLU A 49 -14.06 7.43 -11.82
CA GLU A 49 -13.74 8.01 -10.51
C GLU A 49 -12.30 8.56 -10.37
N GLY A 50 -11.48 8.48 -11.43
CA GLY A 50 -10.11 9.00 -11.49
C GLY A 50 -9.03 8.04 -10.95
N TYR A 51 -9.31 6.74 -10.89
CA TYR A 51 -8.31 5.73 -10.57
C TYR A 51 -7.61 5.19 -11.83
N PHE A 52 -6.31 4.97 -11.71
CA PHE A 52 -5.51 4.26 -12.71
C PHE A 52 -5.45 2.76 -12.38
N VAL A 53 -5.85 1.90 -13.32
CA VAL A 53 -5.78 0.45 -13.14
C VAL A 53 -4.35 -0.01 -13.34
N GLN A 54 -3.68 -0.40 -12.25
CA GLN A 54 -2.29 -0.86 -12.26
C GLN A 54 -2.17 -2.33 -12.63
N ALA A 55 -3.09 -3.18 -12.16
CA ALA A 55 -3.09 -4.59 -12.48
C ALA A 55 -4.50 -5.19 -12.41
N ARG A 56 -4.78 -6.13 -13.31
CA ARG A 56 -5.96 -7.00 -13.30
C ARG A 56 -5.59 -8.41 -12.83
N ALA A 57 -6.49 -9.06 -12.09
CA ALA A 57 -6.30 -10.39 -11.51
C ALA A 57 -4.98 -10.48 -10.76
N ALA A 58 -4.70 -9.44 -9.98
CA ALA A 58 -3.41 -9.23 -9.39
C ALA A 58 -3.08 -10.33 -8.40
N VAL A 59 -1.88 -10.88 -8.55
CA VAL A 59 -1.36 -11.94 -7.68
C VAL A 59 -0.13 -11.47 -6.94
N LYS A 60 -0.13 -11.75 -5.64
CA LYS A 60 1.02 -11.65 -4.75
C LYS A 60 1.21 -12.95 -3.99
N PHE A 61 2.40 -13.11 -3.44
CA PHE A 61 2.74 -14.26 -2.63
C PHE A 61 3.17 -13.80 -1.24
N ILE A 62 2.73 -14.52 -0.22
CA ILE A 62 3.25 -14.42 1.14
C ILE A 62 4.13 -15.65 1.35
N ASP A 63 5.41 -15.42 1.64
CA ASP A 63 6.38 -16.46 1.95
C ASP A 63 6.42 -16.66 3.46
N PHE A 64 6.30 -17.91 3.89
CA PHE A 64 6.37 -18.35 5.28
C PHE A 64 7.60 -19.24 5.46
N ALA A 65 8.23 -19.15 6.62
CA ALA A 65 9.21 -20.12 7.08
C ALA A 65 8.60 -20.86 8.28
N ILE A 66 8.29 -22.14 8.09
CA ILE A 66 7.72 -23.00 9.13
C ILE A 66 8.73 -24.10 9.36
N GLU A 67 9.33 -24.15 10.55
CA GLU A 67 10.32 -25.17 10.93
C GLU A 67 11.46 -25.29 9.90
N GLY A 68 11.97 -24.14 9.45
CA GLY A 68 13.05 -24.07 8.45
C GLY A 68 12.62 -24.34 7.00
N ARG A 69 11.38 -24.73 6.76
CA ARG A 69 10.84 -24.97 5.40
C ARG A 69 10.13 -23.73 4.87
N ARG A 70 10.41 -23.41 3.60
CA ARG A 70 9.74 -22.31 2.90
C ARG A 70 8.40 -22.77 2.35
N HIS A 71 7.34 -22.08 2.75
CA HIS A 71 5.99 -22.25 2.21
C HIS A 71 5.55 -20.95 1.54
N ARG A 72 4.80 -21.05 0.45
CA ARG A 72 4.35 -19.90 -0.32
C ARG A 72 2.85 -19.93 -0.50
N GLN A 73 2.16 -18.93 0.03
CA GLN A 73 0.71 -18.76 -0.14
C GLN A 73 0.42 -17.71 -1.20
N LYS A 74 -0.48 -18.02 -2.12
CA LYS A 74 -0.94 -17.12 -3.16
C LYS A 74 -2.10 -16.26 -2.66
N VAL A 75 -2.00 -14.94 -2.80
CA VAL A 75 -3.09 -14.00 -2.52
C VAL A 75 -3.54 -13.36 -3.83
N LYS A 76 -4.84 -13.38 -4.08
CA LYS A 76 -5.46 -12.91 -5.33
C LYS A 76 -6.40 -11.73 -5.05
N ALA A 77 -6.20 -10.64 -5.78
CA ALA A 77 -7.10 -9.49 -5.82
C ALA A 77 -7.70 -9.37 -7.23
N ASP A 78 -8.89 -8.79 -7.34
CA ASP A 78 -9.52 -8.59 -8.65
C ASP A 78 -8.81 -7.46 -9.39
N LEU A 79 -8.64 -6.31 -8.76
CA LEU A 79 -7.86 -5.21 -9.32
C LEU A 79 -6.87 -4.64 -8.29
N VAL A 80 -5.79 -4.05 -8.81
CA VAL A 80 -4.97 -3.10 -8.06
C VAL A 80 -5.03 -1.79 -8.82
N VAL A 81 -5.41 -0.72 -8.12
CA VAL A 81 -5.57 0.60 -8.71
C VAL A 81 -4.78 1.65 -7.95
N ARG A 82 -4.57 2.81 -8.58
CA ARG A 82 -3.86 3.94 -7.99
C ARG A 82 -4.67 5.22 -8.12
N ARG A 83 -4.55 6.09 -7.12
CA ARG A 83 -4.97 7.49 -7.20
C ARG A 83 -3.80 8.34 -6.68
N GLY A 84 -3.07 8.96 -7.61
CA GLY A 84 -1.77 9.57 -7.34
C GLY A 84 -0.77 8.57 -6.73
N LEU A 85 -0.22 8.92 -5.56
CA LEU A 85 0.77 8.11 -4.83
C LEU A 85 0.15 7.01 -3.95
N LYS A 86 -1.18 6.90 -3.92
CA LYS A 86 -1.89 5.90 -3.12
C LYS A 86 -2.25 4.69 -3.98
N LYS A 87 -1.99 3.50 -3.43
CA LYS A 87 -2.28 2.20 -4.03
C LYS A 87 -3.46 1.57 -3.30
N TYR A 88 -4.40 0.98 -4.04
CA TYR A 88 -5.58 0.34 -3.49
C TYR A 88 -5.71 -1.06 -4.06
N VAL A 89 -6.14 -2.00 -3.21
CA VAL A 89 -6.61 -3.31 -3.64
C VAL A 89 -8.11 -3.21 -3.82
N VAL A 90 -8.63 -3.78 -4.91
CA VAL A 90 -10.06 -3.79 -5.20
C VAL A 90 -10.58 -5.22 -5.10
N GLU A 91 -11.69 -5.37 -4.42
CA GLU A 91 -12.52 -6.57 -4.45
C GLU A 91 -13.87 -6.20 -5.04
N VAL A 92 -14.28 -6.93 -6.08
CA VAL A 92 -15.56 -6.72 -6.76
C VAL A 92 -16.59 -7.64 -6.12
N ASN A 93 -17.54 -7.07 -5.41
CA ASN A 93 -18.64 -7.83 -4.84
C ASN A 93 -19.75 -7.93 -5.89
N SER A 94 -20.08 -9.15 -6.29
CA SER A 94 -21.15 -9.40 -7.26
C SER A 94 -22.50 -9.74 -6.62
N LYS A 95 -22.56 -9.99 -5.31
CA LYS A 95 -23.82 -10.19 -4.55
C LYS A 95 -23.66 -9.83 -3.07
N ASP A 96 -24.63 -9.06 -2.57
CA ASP A 96 -24.99 -8.76 -1.18
C ASP A 96 -23.86 -8.56 -0.16
N GLY A 97 -23.61 -7.27 0.13
CA GLY A 97 -23.71 -6.74 1.49
C GLY A 97 -22.87 -7.41 2.57
N THR A 98 -21.68 -7.92 2.23
CA THR A 98 -20.90 -8.68 3.20
C THR A 98 -20.16 -7.71 4.12
N SER A 99 -20.67 -7.57 5.35
CA SER A 99 -20.18 -6.62 6.35
C SER A 99 -18.75 -6.98 6.80
N VAL A 100 -17.92 -5.96 7.02
CA VAL A 100 -16.59 -6.08 7.66
C VAL A 100 -16.67 -6.71 9.08
N ARG A 101 -17.88 -6.83 9.64
CA ARG A 101 -18.14 -7.59 10.87
C ARG A 101 -18.01 -9.11 10.70
N ASN A 102 -17.97 -9.64 9.47
CA ASN A 102 -17.65 -11.03 9.22
C ASN A 102 -16.14 -11.30 9.43
N ALA A 103 -15.79 -12.33 10.20
CA ALA A 103 -14.42 -12.70 10.51
C ALA A 103 -13.61 -13.10 9.27
N ASP A 104 -14.21 -13.78 8.31
CA ASP A 104 -13.54 -14.24 7.09
C ASP A 104 -13.14 -13.06 6.20
N ILE A 105 -13.99 -12.05 6.13
CA ILE A 105 -13.69 -10.80 5.43
C ILE A 105 -12.53 -10.09 6.11
N ARG A 106 -12.57 -9.93 7.43
CA ARG A 106 -11.44 -9.30 8.14
C ARG A 106 -10.13 -10.03 7.88
N ARG A 107 -10.15 -11.37 7.89
CA ARG A 107 -8.97 -12.18 7.57
C ARG A 107 -8.47 -11.90 6.16
N ARG A 108 -9.36 -11.89 5.17
CA ARG A 108 -9.00 -11.61 3.77
C ARG A 108 -8.48 -10.17 3.56
N LEU A 109 -9.08 -9.19 4.24
CA LEU A 109 -8.59 -7.80 4.24
C LEU A 109 -7.17 -7.71 4.82
N LEU A 110 -6.87 -8.47 5.89
CA LEU A 110 -5.53 -8.55 6.46
C LEU A 110 -4.55 -9.25 5.52
N GLU A 111 -4.96 -10.29 4.80
CA GLU A 111 -4.15 -10.93 3.76
C GLU A 111 -3.78 -9.93 2.65
N TYR A 112 -4.73 -9.08 2.21
CA TYR A 112 -4.43 -8.00 1.28
C TYR A 112 -3.47 -6.97 1.86
N GLN A 113 -3.64 -6.61 3.13
CA GLN A 113 -2.75 -5.67 3.80
C GLN A 113 -1.31 -6.17 3.85
N ILE A 114 -1.11 -7.47 4.05
CA ILE A 114 0.21 -8.11 4.10
C ILE A 114 0.79 -8.27 2.69
N ALA A 115 0.02 -8.85 1.75
CA ALA A 115 0.53 -9.22 0.44
C ALA A 115 0.75 -8.02 -0.51
N PHE A 116 -0.14 -7.02 -0.47
CA PHE A 116 -0.11 -5.88 -1.39
C PHE A 116 0.35 -4.59 -0.71
N ALA A 117 0.30 -4.49 0.62
CA ALA A 117 0.56 -3.27 1.38
C ALA A 117 -0.14 -2.01 0.81
N PRO A 118 -1.47 -2.06 0.56
CA PRO A 118 -2.20 -0.93 0.02
C PRO A 118 -2.38 0.19 1.06
N SER A 119 -2.80 1.35 0.57
CA SER A 119 -3.25 2.50 1.36
C SER A 119 -4.71 2.36 1.82
N GLY A 120 -5.46 1.45 1.20
CA GLY A 120 -6.82 1.07 1.55
C GLY A 120 -7.34 -0.01 0.60
N ILE A 121 -8.49 -0.58 0.93
CA ILE A 121 -9.15 -1.62 0.14
C ILE A 121 -10.47 -1.03 -0.35
N LEU A 122 -10.73 -1.10 -1.65
CA LEU A 122 -11.97 -0.65 -2.27
C LEU A 122 -12.85 -1.88 -2.48
N MET A 123 -14.05 -1.86 -1.90
CA MET A 123 -15.12 -2.78 -2.29
C MET A 123 -15.96 -2.09 -3.34
N VAL A 124 -16.05 -2.67 -4.52
CA VAL A 124 -16.85 -2.16 -5.63
C VAL A 124 -18.06 -3.05 -5.79
N ASP A 125 -19.23 -2.44 -5.74
CA ASP A 125 -20.51 -3.07 -6.03
C ASP A 125 -20.95 -2.58 -7.41
N VAL A 126 -20.83 -3.46 -8.41
CA VAL A 126 -21.11 -3.13 -9.82
C VAL A 126 -22.60 -2.97 -10.10
N ASP A 127 -23.45 -3.65 -9.33
CA ASP A 127 -24.90 -3.61 -9.49
C ASP A 127 -25.48 -2.28 -8.99
N THR A 128 -24.99 -1.80 -7.85
CA THR A 128 -25.44 -0.53 -7.24
C THR A 128 -24.60 0.68 -7.63
N GLY A 129 -23.48 0.48 -8.32
CA GLY A 129 -22.57 1.56 -8.72
C GLY A 129 -21.79 2.17 -7.54
N ARG A 130 -21.71 1.49 -6.39
CA ARG A 130 -21.15 2.07 -5.15
C ARG A 130 -19.76 1.56 -4.87
N THR A 131 -18.88 2.49 -4.45
CA THR A 131 -17.53 2.18 -4.00
C THR A 131 -17.38 2.47 -2.52
N LYS A 132 -16.92 1.47 -1.76
CA LYS A 132 -16.69 1.57 -0.31
C LYS A 132 -15.20 1.43 -0.01
N LEU A 133 -14.61 2.49 0.54
CA LEU A 133 -13.23 2.47 1.00
C LEU A 133 -13.12 1.93 2.43
N ILE A 134 -12.30 0.91 2.62
CA ILE A 134 -11.91 0.37 3.92
C ILE A 134 -10.44 0.70 4.17
N VAL A 135 -10.15 1.39 5.27
CA VAL A 135 -8.80 1.73 5.70
C VAL A 135 -8.45 0.96 6.96
N ILE A 136 -7.33 0.24 6.93
CA ILE A 136 -6.78 -0.43 8.11
C ILE A 136 -5.74 0.50 8.74
N ASN A 137 -6.12 1.10 9.86
CA ASN A 137 -5.22 1.97 10.61
C ASN A 137 -4.20 1.15 11.39
N ASN A 138 -2.93 1.24 11.01
CA ASN A 138 -1.84 0.65 11.76
C ASN A 138 -1.18 1.69 12.67
N ARG A 139 -1.61 1.75 13.93
CA ARG A 139 -1.03 2.67 14.94
C ARG A 139 0.49 2.53 15.07
N ARG A 140 1.04 1.34 14.81
CA ARG A 140 2.49 1.09 14.86
C ARG A 140 3.26 1.95 13.85
N ARG A 141 2.70 2.23 12.66
CA ARG A 141 3.35 3.13 11.67
C ARG A 141 3.51 4.54 12.22
N LEU A 142 2.51 5.07 12.92
CA LEU A 142 2.59 6.41 13.50
C LEU A 142 3.71 6.48 14.55
N VAL A 143 3.77 5.49 15.45
CA VAL A 143 4.82 5.41 16.48
C VAL A 143 6.21 5.27 15.84
N THR A 144 6.36 4.45 14.80
CA THR A 144 7.63 4.34 14.06
C THR A 144 8.03 5.64 13.39
N MET A 145 7.09 6.38 12.78
CA MET A 145 7.38 7.68 12.17
C MET A 145 7.78 8.73 13.21
N LEU A 146 7.12 8.74 14.37
CA LEU A 146 7.48 9.61 15.49
C LEU A 146 8.87 9.27 16.02
N ALA A 147 9.18 7.99 16.21
CA ALA A 147 10.51 7.56 16.63
C ALA A 147 11.60 7.97 15.62
N LEU A 148 11.33 7.83 14.32
CA LEU A 148 12.24 8.29 13.27
C LEU A 148 12.43 9.81 13.30
N ALA A 149 11.34 10.57 13.47
CA ALA A 149 11.39 12.02 13.56
C ALA A 149 12.21 12.47 14.79
N VAL A 150 12.02 11.82 15.95
CA VAL A 150 12.82 12.06 17.16
C VAL A 150 14.29 11.72 16.93
N ALA A 151 14.60 10.59 16.28
CA ALA A 151 15.98 10.21 15.97
C ALA A 151 16.65 11.20 15.02
N LEU A 152 15.95 11.68 13.99
CA LEU A 152 16.44 12.72 13.08
C LEU A 152 16.65 14.05 13.80
N ALA A 153 15.72 14.44 14.69
CA ALA A 153 15.85 15.66 15.49
C ALA A 153 17.05 15.58 16.45
N LEU A 154 17.24 14.45 17.14
CA LEU A 154 18.41 14.22 17.99
C LEU A 154 19.71 14.23 17.19
N GLY A 155 19.73 13.59 16.02
CA GLY A 155 20.89 13.61 15.12
C GLY A 155 21.23 15.03 14.65
N ALA A 156 20.22 15.84 14.32
CA ALA A 156 20.40 17.25 13.96
C ALA A 156 20.92 18.09 15.14
N VAL A 157 20.41 17.88 16.35
CA VAL A 157 20.89 18.56 17.57
C VAL A 157 22.36 18.19 17.85
N LEU A 158 22.71 16.92 17.81
CA LEU A 158 24.09 16.46 18.01
C LEU A 158 25.04 17.02 16.94
N TYR A 159 24.61 17.04 15.68
CA TYR A 159 25.37 17.65 14.59
C TYR A 159 25.61 19.15 14.83
N LEU A 160 24.60 19.89 15.29
CA LEU A 160 24.73 21.31 15.62
C LEU A 160 25.62 21.58 16.83
N LEU A 161 25.66 20.66 17.80
CA LEU A 161 26.52 20.77 18.99
C LEU A 161 27.98 20.39 18.71
N ALA A 162 28.22 19.49 17.75
CA ALA A 162 29.56 19.04 17.34
C ALA A 162 30.20 19.93 16.26
N ARG A 163 29.45 20.91 15.74
CA ARG A 163 29.89 21.92 14.79
C ARG A 163 30.38 23.16 15.52
#